data_AF-A0A1V0QCJ4-F1
#
_entry.id   AF-A0A1V0QCJ4-F1
#
_cell.length_a   1.000
_cell.length_b   1.000
_cell.length_c   1.000
_cell.angle_alpha   90.00
_cell.angle_beta   90.00
_cell.angle_gamma   90.00
#
_symmetry.space_group_name_H-M   'P 1'
#
loop_
_entity.id
_entity.type
_entity.pdbx_description
1 polymer ?
#
loop_
_entity_poly.entity_id
_entity_poly.type
_entity_poly.pdbx_seq_one_letter_code
_entity_poly.pdbx_strand_id
1 'polypeptide(L)' 'MSQEQLAVRLQLDGLGLTQKAISRMETGERVVADYELVHLARALEVGVLELLGLEP' A
#
# COMPACT_ATOMS: atom_id res chain seq x y z
N MET A 1 7.26 -9.12 -3.26
CA MET A 1 7.04 -9.06 -1.80
C MET A 1 5.70 -9.73 -1.49
N SER A 2 5.57 -10.50 -0.40
CA SER A 2 4.27 -11.04 0.02
C SER A 2 3.43 -9.96 0.74
N GLN A 3 2.10 -10.14 0.81
CA GLN A 3 1.22 -9.22 1.53
C GLN A 3 1.57 -9.12 3.03
N GLU A 4 2.03 -10.21 3.64
CA GLU A 4 2.50 -10.21 5.04
C GLU A 4 3.76 -9.35 5.22
N GLN A 5 4.73 -9.49 4.30
CA GLN A 5 5.95 -8.67 4.31
C GLN A 5 5.63 -7.19 4.11
N LEU A 6 4.67 -6.87 3.22
CA LEU A 6 4.21 -5.50 3.02
C LEU A 6 3.53 -4.94 4.27
N ALA A 7 2.69 -5.73 4.95
CA ALA A 7 2.07 -5.32 6.22
C ALA A 7 3.11 -4.97 7.29
N VAL A 8 4.12 -5.82 7.47
CA VAL A 8 5.21 -5.55 8.43
C VAL A 8 5.95 -4.26 8.07
N ARG A 9 6.27 -4.05 6.77
CA ARG A 9 6.96 -2.83 6.33
C ARG A 9 6.12 -1.56 6.57
N LEU A 10 4.82 -1.60 6.26
CA LEU A 10 3.91 -0.48 6.49
C LEU A 10 3.74 -0.18 8.00
N GLN A 11 3.67 -1.21 8.83
CA GLN A 11 3.61 -1.04 10.29
C GLN A 11 4.85 -0.35 10.85
N LEU A 12 6.04 -0.70 10.35
CA LEU A 12 7.31 -0.03 10.71
C LEU A 12 7.36 1.42 10.21
N ASP A 13 6.67 1.74 9.12
CA ASP A 13 6.52 3.11 8.58
C ASP A 13 5.36 3.89 9.27
N GLY A 14 4.76 3.34 10.33
CA GLY A 14 3.71 3.98 11.11
C GLY A 14 2.30 3.80 10.55
N LEU A 15 2.12 3.03 9.47
CA LEU A 15 0.81 2.70 8.91
C LEU A 15 0.37 1.29 9.34
N GLY A 16 -0.53 1.23 10.32
CA GLY A 16 -1.03 0.01 10.95
C GLY A 16 -1.95 -0.86 10.07
N LEU A 17 -1.51 -1.24 8.88
CA LEU A 17 -2.24 -2.14 7.98
C LEU A 17 -1.90 -3.61 8.29
N THR A 18 -2.90 -4.47 8.10
CA THR A 18 -2.76 -5.92 8.21
C THR A 18 -2.68 -6.54 6.83
N GLN A 19 -2.16 -7.76 6.74
CA GLN A 19 -2.17 -8.55 5.50
C GLN A 19 -3.59 -8.66 4.91
N LYS A 20 -4.61 -8.84 5.75
CA LYS A 20 -6.02 -8.91 5.31
C LYS A 20 -6.53 -7.58 4.75
N ALA A 21 -6.10 -6.45 5.32
CA ALA A 21 -6.43 -5.14 4.78
C ALA A 21 -5.82 -4.94 3.39
N ILE A 22 -4.55 -5.33 3.21
CA ILE A 22 -3.86 -5.30 1.90
C ILE A 22 -4.56 -6.21 0.90
N SER A 23 -4.87 -7.45 1.27
CA SER A 23 -5.60 -8.38 0.40
C SER A 23 -6.93 -7.80 -0.09
N ARG A 24 -7.66 -7.07 0.77
CA ARG A 24 -8.91 -6.40 0.38
C ARG A 24 -8.70 -5.20 -0.53
N MET A 25 -7.57 -4.50 -0.43
CA MET A 25 -7.22 -3.44 -1.39
C MET A 25 -6.99 -4.06 -2.77
N GLU A 26 -6.22 -5.15 -2.84
CA GLU A 26 -5.91 -5.84 -4.10
C GLU A 26 -7.13 -6.48 -4.77
N THR A 27 -8.11 -6.96 -3.99
CA THR A 27 -9.36 -7.51 -4.52
C THR A 27 -10.46 -6.47 -4.75
N GLY A 28 -10.19 -5.19 -4.45
CA GLY A 28 -11.17 -4.10 -4.58
C GLY A 28 -12.28 -4.11 -3.52
N GLU A 29 -12.16 -4.92 -2.48
CA GLU A 29 -13.08 -4.97 -1.34
C GLU A 29 -12.87 -3.83 -0.32
N ARG A 30 -11.79 -3.05 -0.47
CA ARG A 30 -11.48 -1.89 0.37
C ARG A 30 -10.88 -0.75 -0.46
N VAL A 31 -11.38 0.46 -0.25
CA VAL A 31 -10.81 1.70 -0.81
C VAL A 31 -9.47 2.01 -0.13
N VAL A 32 -8.48 2.44 -0.92
CA VAL A 32 -7.20 2.98 -0.43
C VAL A 32 -7.35 4.48 -0.24
N ALA A 33 -7.04 5.00 0.95
CA ALA A 33 -7.12 6.44 1.22
C ALA A 33 -5.85 7.17 0.73
N ASP A 34 -5.97 8.44 0.39
CA ASP A 34 -4.87 9.23 -0.18
C ASP A 34 -3.61 9.26 0.69
N TYR A 35 -3.77 9.32 2.02
CA TYR A 35 -2.63 9.30 2.94
C TYR A 35 -1.90 7.95 2.92
N GLU A 36 -2.60 6.84 2.64
CA GLU A 36 -2.01 5.51 2.55
C GLU A 36 -1.14 5.37 1.31
N LEU A 37 -1.44 6.10 0.23
CA LEU A 37 -0.67 6.07 -1.01
C LEU A 37 0.80 6.44 -0.80
N VAL A 38 1.08 7.42 0.07
CA VAL A 38 2.47 7.85 0.35
C VAL A 38 3.25 6.73 1.06
N HIS A 39 2.62 6.04 2.00
CA HIS A 39 3.23 4.91 2.71
C HIS A 39 3.41 3.70 1.78
N LEU A 40 2.40 3.40 0.96
CA LEU A 40 2.46 2.33 -0.04
C LEU A 40 3.57 2.57 -1.06
N ALA A 41 3.68 3.79 -1.59
CA ALA A 41 4.72 4.18 -2.53
C ALA A 41 6.12 4.00 -1.94
N ARG A 42 6.33 4.45 -0.70
CA ARG A 42 7.59 4.26 0.03
C ARG A 42 7.91 2.79 0.32
N ALA A 43 6.89 2.00 0.68
CA ALA A 43 7.07 0.59 0.99
C ALA A 43 7.35 -0.27 -0.25
N LEU A 44 6.78 0.11 -1.38
CA LEU A 44 6.93 -0.56 -2.68
C LEU A 44 8.09 0.00 -3.52
N GLU A 45 8.71 1.11 -3.08
CA GLU A 45 9.82 1.78 -3.75
C GLU A 45 9.44 2.29 -5.15
N VAL A 46 8.21 2.82 -5.28
CA VAL A 46 7.63 3.37 -6.52
C VAL A 46 7.16 4.81 -6.33
N GLY A 47 6.83 5.49 -7.43
CA GLY A 47 6.18 6.79 -7.39
C GLY A 47 4.71 6.69 -6.96
N VAL A 48 4.18 7.75 -6.32
CA VAL A 48 2.73 7.82 -6.03
C VAL A 48 1.91 7.85 -7.33
N LEU A 49 2.44 8.46 -8.40
CA LEU A 49 1.78 8.48 -9.71
C LEU A 49 1.74 7.09 -10.35
N GLU A 50 2.75 6.26 -10.12
CA GLU A 50 2.77 4.86 -10.58
C GLU A 50 1.58 4.08 -9.99
N LEU A 51 1.35 4.22 -8.69
CA LEU A 51 0.21 3.59 -8.00
C LEU A 51 -1.15 4.05 -8.53
N LEU A 52 -1.23 5.28 -9.03
CA LEU A 52 -2.44 5.84 -9.62
C LEU A 52 -2.60 5.51 -11.11
N GLY A 53 -1.59 4.90 -11.74
CA GLY A 53 -1.56 4.69 -13.19
C GLY A 53 -1.51 6.00 -13.99
N LEU A 54 -0.92 7.04 -13.40
CA LEU A 54 -0.82 8.39 -13.96
C LEU A 54 0.61 8.75 -14.38
N GLU A 55 1.55 7.81 -14.32
CA GLU A 55 2.88 8.02 -14.88
C GLU A 55 2.83 8.09 -16.43
N PRO A 56 3.56 9.03 -17.05
CA PRO A 56 3.60 9.23 -18.49
C PRO A 56 4.35 8.14 -19.27
#